data_AF-A0A8X6XBU3-F1
#
_entry.id   AF-A0A8X6XBU3-F1
#
_cell.length_a   1.000
_cell.length_b   1.000
_cell.length_c   1.000
_cell.angle_alpha   90.00
_cell.angle_beta   90.00
_cell.angle_gamma   90.00
#
_symmetry.space_group_name_H-M   'P 1'
#
loop_
_entity.id
_entity.type
_entity.pdbx_description
1 polymer ?
#
loop_
_entity_poly.entity_id
_entity_poly.type
_entity_poly.pdbx_seq_one_letter_code
_entity_poly.pdbx_strand_id
1 'polypeptide(L)'
;MDQSVDPCEDFYQYACGGWIKANSLPENEREWDRYEELKILKYHILKYILANLYALKRQIMDKFARLDTVQEHILELLLGDETLSSMKMTSKKRENIAIK
;
A
#
# COMPACT_ATOMS: atom_id res chain seq x y z
N MET A 1 -20.12 21.59 19.07
CA MET A 1 -21.19 22.00 19.99
C MET A 1 -21.81 23.30 19.50
N ASP A 2 -23.13 23.42 19.66
CA ASP A 2 -23.94 24.61 19.40
C ASP A 2 -24.54 25.09 20.72
N GLN A 3 -23.83 25.97 21.43
CA GLN A 3 -24.20 26.38 22.80
C GLN A 3 -25.45 27.28 22.86
N SER A 4 -26.01 27.67 21.71
CA SER A 4 -27.27 28.42 21.65
C SER A 4 -28.51 27.54 21.79
N VAL A 5 -28.36 26.21 21.82
CA VAL A 5 -29.47 25.24 21.92
C VAL A 5 -29.52 24.66 23.33
N ASP A 6 -30.71 24.54 23.92
CA ASP A 6 -30.88 23.88 25.21
C ASP A 6 -30.68 22.36 25.04
N PRO A 7 -29.72 21.72 25.74
CA PRO A 7 -29.51 20.28 25.67
C PRO A 7 -30.69 19.44 26.17
N CYS A 8 -31.58 19.99 27.01
CA CYS A 8 -32.79 19.29 27.47
C CYS A 8 -33.87 19.20 26.38
N GLU A 9 -33.84 20.12 25.40
CA GLU A 9 -34.80 20.16 24.29
C GLU A 9 -34.28 19.44 23.04
N ASP A 10 -33.00 19.67 22.67
CA ASP A 10 -32.34 18.96 21.57
C ASP A 10 -30.85 18.75 21.86
N PHE A 11 -30.58 17.63 22.54
CA PHE A 11 -29.22 17.23 22.88
C PHE A 11 -28.33 16.99 21.65
N TYR A 12 -28.90 16.49 20.56
CA TYR A 12 -28.13 16.18 19.34
C TYR A 12 -27.64 17.48 18.69
N GLN A 13 -28.52 18.46 18.51
CA GLN A 13 -28.13 19.76 17.97
C GLN A 13 -27.18 20.50 18.91
N TYR A 14 -27.38 20.45 20.23
CA TYR A 14 -26.44 21.03 21.19
C TYR A 14 -25.03 20.42 21.06
N ALA A 15 -24.91 19.09 21.00
CA ALA A 15 -23.62 18.42 20.92
C ALA A 15 -22.97 18.59 19.54
N CYS A 16 -23.72 18.34 18.47
CA CYS A 16 -23.22 18.16 17.10
C CYS A 16 -23.44 19.37 16.19
N GLY A 17 -24.36 20.30 16.51
CA GLY A 17 -24.79 21.39 15.63
C GLY A 17 -23.66 22.29 15.13
N GLY A 18 -22.68 22.58 15.98
CA GLY A 18 -21.49 23.32 15.57
C GLY A 18 -20.63 22.58 14.53
N TRP A 19 -20.56 21.23 14.61
CA TRP A 19 -19.86 20.44 13.60
C TRP A 19 -20.66 20.38 12.29
N ILE A 20 -21.98 20.20 12.36
CA ILE A 20 -22.87 20.20 11.18
C ILE A 20 -22.75 21.53 10.41
N LYS A 21 -22.74 22.67 11.11
CA LYS A 21 -22.55 24.01 10.50
C LYS A 21 -21.21 24.16 9.78
N ALA A 22 -20.15 23.55 10.30
CA ALA A 22 -18.81 23.64 9.74
C ALA A 22 -18.51 22.60 8.64
N ASN A 23 -19.31 21.53 8.55
CA ASN A 23 -19.05 20.38 7.70
C ASN A 23 -20.29 20.03 6.87
N SER A 24 -20.54 20.82 5.83
CA SER A 24 -21.60 20.56 4.86
C SER A 24 -21.35 19.26 4.08
N LEU A 25 -22.42 18.56 3.71
CA LEU A 25 -22.36 17.35 2.88
C LEU A 25 -21.55 17.62 1.59
N PRO A 26 -20.43 16.92 1.37
CA PRO A 26 -19.68 17.02 0.12
C PRO A 26 -20.50 16.55 -1.08
N GLU A 27 -20.27 17.13 -2.27
CA GLU A 27 -21.09 16.91 -3.48
C GLU A 27 -21.26 15.45 -3.89
N ASN A 28 -20.27 14.60 -3.62
CA ASN A 28 -20.26 13.19 -4.00
C ASN A 28 -20.56 12.22 -2.86
N GLU A 29 -20.95 12.75 -1.69
CA GLU A 29 -21.27 11.95 -0.52
C GLU A 29 -22.77 11.97 -0.26
N ARG A 30 -23.31 10.85 0.22
CA ARG A 30 -24.72 10.77 0.63
C ARG A 30 -24.92 11.16 2.08
N GLU A 31 -23.89 10.94 2.89
CA GLU A 31 -23.84 11.23 4.32
C GLU A 31 -22.45 11.76 4.66
N TRP A 32 -22.37 12.68 5.62
CA TRP A 32 -21.11 13.21 6.09
C TRP A 32 -21.13 13.31 7.61
N ASP A 33 -20.25 12.54 8.24
CA ASP A 33 -20.06 12.50 9.67
C ASP A 33 -18.59 12.18 10.00
N ARG A 34 -18.31 12.08 11.30
CA ARG A 34 -16.96 11.73 11.79
C ARG A 34 -16.53 10.31 11.39
N TYR A 35 -17.48 9.40 11.13
CA TYR A 35 -17.18 8.04 10.71
C TYR A 35 -16.73 8.01 9.26
N GLU A 36 -17.39 8.75 8.37
CA GLU A 36 -16.98 8.88 6.97
C GLU A 36 -15.61 9.57 6.83
N GLU A 37 -15.33 10.61 7.64
CA GLU A 37 -13.97 11.19 7.76
C GLU A 37 -12.92 10.11 8.10
N LEU A 38 -13.19 9.30 9.12
CA LEU A 38 -12.28 8.24 9.57
C LEU A 38 -12.09 7.16 8.51
N LYS A 39 -13.16 6.80 7.80
CA LYS A 39 -13.14 5.81 6.73
C LYS A 39 -12.25 6.27 5.58
N ILE A 40 -12.37 7.53 5.15
CA ILE A 40 -11.49 8.12 4.13
C ILE A 40 -10.04 8.10 4.60
N LEU A 41 -9.77 8.49 5.85
CA LEU A 41 -8.42 8.46 6.42
C LEU A 41 -7.84 7.03 6.41
N LYS A 42 -8.63 6.03 6.80
CA LYS A 42 -8.23 4.61 6.79
C LYS A 42 -7.83 4.17 5.39
N TYR A 43 -8.61 4.51 4.37
CA TYR A 43 -8.30 4.15 2.98
C TYR A 43 -7.04 4.85 2.47
N HIS A 44 -6.82 6.12 2.84
CA HIS A 44 -5.59 6.85 2.49
C HIS A 44 -4.36 6.19 3.11
N ILE A 45 -4.41 5.86 4.40
CA ILE A 45 -3.30 5.20 5.10
C ILE A 45 -3.01 3.84 4.48
N LEU A 46 -4.04 3.04 4.21
CA LEU A 46 -3.86 1.72 3.60
C LEU A 46 -3.22 1.84 2.20
N LYS A 47 -3.72 2.75 1.35
CA LYS A 47 -3.13 3.00 0.02
C LYS A 47 -1.67 3.44 0.12
N TYR A 48 -1.35 4.32 1.06
CA TYR A 48 0.01 4.79 1.30
C TYR A 48 0.94 3.65 1.71
N ILE A 49 0.54 2.83 2.69
CA ILE A 49 1.34 1.69 3.14
C ILE A 49 1.56 0.71 1.99
N LEU A 50 0.51 0.34 1.26
CA LEU A 50 0.61 -0.58 0.14
C LEU A 50 1.54 -0.06 -0.95
N ALA A 51 1.40 1.20 -1.36
CA ALA A 51 2.25 1.80 -2.40
C ALA A 51 3.73 1.76 -2.01
N ASN A 52 4.04 2.09 -0.76
CA ASN A 52 5.42 2.03 -0.26
C ASN A 52 5.96 0.61 -0.17
N LEU A 53 5.16 -0.36 0.27
CA LEU A 53 5.57 -1.77 0.28
C LEU A 53 5.86 -2.28 -1.13
N TYR A 54 5.02 -1.94 -2.12
CA TYR A 54 5.26 -2.32 -3.52
C TYR A 54 6.52 -1.64 -4.09
N ALA A 55 6.74 -0.37 -3.78
CA ALA A 55 7.93 0.35 -4.21
C ALA A 55 9.20 -0.28 -3.60
N LEU A 56 9.19 -0.57 -2.30
CA LEU A 56 10.30 -1.22 -1.62
C LEU A 56 10.56 -2.62 -2.16
N LYS A 57 9.50 -3.42 -2.36
CA LYS A 57 9.61 -4.75 -2.98
C LYS A 57 10.26 -4.66 -4.36
N ARG A 58 9.85 -3.70 -5.19
CA ARG A 58 10.45 -3.48 -6.51
C ARG A 58 11.94 -3.16 -6.41
N GLN A 59 12.33 -2.23 -5.52
CA GLN A 59 13.74 -1.89 -5.32
C GLN A 59 14.58 -3.10 -4.88
N ILE A 60 14.05 -3.94 -4.00
CA ILE A 60 14.72 -5.15 -3.55
C ILE A 60 14.86 -6.15 -4.71
N MET A 61 13.79 -6.38 -5.47
CA MET A 61 13.83 -7.26 -6.66
C MET A 61 14.82 -6.75 -7.72
N ASP A 62 14.88 -5.44 -7.97
CA ASP A 62 15.84 -4.83 -8.89
C ASP A 62 17.29 -5.03 -8.42
N LYS A 63 17.53 -5.03 -7.10
CA LYS A 63 18.85 -5.34 -6.54
C LYS A 63 19.20 -6.81 -6.70
N PHE A 64 18.26 -7.72 -6.43
CA PHE A 64 18.47 -9.15 -6.64
C PHE A 64 18.76 -9.47 -8.11
N ALA A 65 17.97 -8.94 -9.04
CA ALA A 65 18.20 -9.15 -10.47
C ALA A 65 19.60 -8.66 -10.93
N ARG A 66 20.10 -7.56 -10.36
CA ARG A 66 21.48 -7.11 -10.63
C ARG A 66 22.52 -8.07 -10.07
N LEU A 67 22.31 -8.62 -8.87
CA LEU A 67 23.21 -9.62 -8.28
C LEU A 67 23.22 -10.89 -9.12
N ASP A 68 22.06 -11.36 -9.59
CA ASP A 68 21.95 -12.52 -10.48
C ASP A 68 22.72 -12.28 -11.78
N THR A 69 22.55 -11.10 -12.38
CA THR A 69 23.27 -10.71 -13.60
C THR A 69 24.78 -10.70 -13.38
N VAL A 70 25.26 -10.20 -12.24
CA VAL A 70 26.70 -10.22 -11.92
C VAL A 70 27.18 -11.64 -11.68
N GLN A 71 26.41 -12.46 -10.97
CA GLN A 71 26.73 -13.86 -10.72
C GLN A 71 26.84 -14.65 -12.03
N GLU A 72 25.94 -14.42 -12.99
CA GLU A 72 26.00 -15.05 -14.32
C GLU A 72 27.28 -14.67 -15.08
N HIS A 73 27.65 -13.38 -15.12
CA HIS A 73 28.90 -12.95 -15.75
C HIS A 73 30.14 -13.55 -15.08
N ILE A 74 30.15 -13.66 -13.75
CA ILE A 74 31.27 -14.32 -13.04
C ILE A 74 31.36 -15.80 -13.40
N LEU A 75 30.22 -16.51 -13.46
CA LEU A 75 30.19 -17.91 -13.84
C LEU A 75 30.66 -18.13 -15.29
N GLU A 76 30.28 -17.24 -16.22
CA GLU A 76 30.77 -17.22 -17.60
C GLU A 76 32.31 -17.08 -17.66
N LEU A 77 32.87 -16.15 -16.88
CA LEU A 77 34.31 -15.94 -16.78
C LEU A 77 35.08 -17.12 -16.18
N LEU A 78 34.47 -17.83 -15.21
CA LEU A 78 35.14 -18.91 -14.47
C LEU A 78 34.99 -20.30 -15.11
N LEU A 79 33.86 -20.60 -15.74
CA LEU A 79 33.49 -21.97 -16.10
C LEU A 79 33.35 -22.22 -17.62
N GLY A 80 33.35 -21.18 -18.46
CA GLY A 80 33.09 -21.29 -19.90
C GLY A 80 31.62 -21.59 -20.25
N ASP A 81 31.24 -21.37 -21.50
CA ASP A 81 29.83 -21.23 -21.93
C ASP A 81 28.97 -22.53 -21.78
N GLU A 82 29.56 -23.71 -22.02
CA GLU A 82 28.84 -25.00 -21.95
C GLU A 82 28.37 -25.36 -20.52
N THR A 83 29.19 -25.09 -19.51
CA THR A 83 28.87 -25.43 -18.11
C THR A 83 27.78 -24.50 -17.56
N LEU A 84 27.81 -23.22 -17.95
CA LEU A 84 26.82 -22.22 -17.57
C LEU A 84 25.42 -22.58 -18.06
N SER A 85 25.28 -23.04 -19.31
CA SER A 85 23.99 -23.46 -19.88
C SER A 85 23.33 -24.58 -19.06
N SER A 86 24.13 -25.53 -18.55
CA SER A 86 23.62 -26.62 -17.68
C SER A 86 23.17 -26.12 -16.29
N MET A 87 23.83 -25.10 -15.74
CA MET A 87 23.51 -24.51 -14.43
C MET A 87 22.28 -23.58 -14.49
N LYS A 88 22.14 -22.76 -15.55
CA LYS A 88 20.95 -21.90 -15.77
C LYS A 88 19.66 -22.73 -15.83
N MET A 89 19.70 -23.92 -16.44
CA MET A 89 18.58 -24.86 -16.49
C MET A 89 18.16 -25.41 -15.11
N THR A 90 19.10 -25.57 -14.17
CA THR A 90 18.81 -26.11 -12.83
C THR A 90 18.38 -25.04 -11.81
N SER A 91 18.76 -23.77 -12.01
CA SER A 91 18.27 -22.64 -11.20
C SER A 91 16.81 -22.29 -11.53
N LYS A 92 16.50 -22.11 -12.82
CA LYS A 92 15.14 -21.76 -13.31
C LYS A 92 14.08 -22.82 -12.98
N LYS A 93 14.50 -24.08 -12.85
CA LYS A 93 13.64 -25.19 -12.39
C LYS A 93 13.32 -25.09 -10.89
N ARG A 94 14.21 -24.52 -10.06
CA ARG A 94 14.00 -24.35 -8.61
C ARG A 94 13.09 -23.15 -8.29
N GLU A 95 13.24 -22.02 -8.99
CA GLU A 95 12.36 -20.86 -8.80
C GLU A 95 10.89 -21.16 -9.13
N ASN A 96 10.63 -21.92 -10.21
CA ASN A 96 9.28 -22.34 -10.57
C ASN A 96 8.63 -23.31 -9.58
N ILE A 97 9.41 -23.96 -8.71
CA ILE A 97 8.90 -24.82 -7.63
C ILE A 97 8.60 -24.00 -6.37
N ALA A 98 9.34 -22.91 -6.12
CA ALA A 98 9.15 -22.06 -4.95
C ALA A 98 7.97 -21.08 -5.04
N ILE A 99 7.38 -20.91 -6.23
CA ILE A 99 6.25 -20.00 -6.51
C ILE A 99 4.89 -20.76 -6.53
N LYS A 100 4.90 -22.10 -6.38
CA LYS A 100 3.69 -22.92 -6.15
C LYS A 100 3.50 -23.21 -4.67
#